data_AF-A0AAW3KJM5-F1
#
_entry.id   AF-A0AAW3KJM5-F1
#
_cell.length_a   1.000
_cell.length_b   1.000
_cell.length_c   1.000
_cell.angle_alpha   90.00
_cell.angle_beta   90.00
_cell.angle_gamma   90.00
#
_symmetry.space_group_name_H-M   'P 1'
#
loop_
_entity.id
_entity.type
_entity.pdbx_description
1 polymer ?
#
loop_
_entity_poly.entity_id
_entity_poly.type
_entity_poly.pdbx_seq_one_letter_code
_entity_poly.pdbx_strand_id
1 'polypeptide(L)'
;MPFSIARAEPGQVEALCAIERKAVHLFRGHPAWTSYAALSMPPEQLLQAISRGLVWVALGEAGDPVGFVWLDAELEPGAIGIAEIDVLPLYGRRGIGAALLEHACAWARSAGYRRVDLGTLADVPWNAPFYAKHGFVMVDKHDPAFALARQRDRENGFPDTLRVFMSRLLTPPAPAEWTVWPAPAKLNLFLRIVGRRADGYHELQTVFRLLDWGDEVRLRVRDDGEIRRVRGIPGVAEADDLVVRAARLLQRHAATSLGADIEVDKRIPMGGGLGGGSSDAATVLVALNQLWQLGLDEDVLAELGRQLGADVPVFVRGRSAWAEGVGEQLTPLALPPRHYVVLDPHEAVPTAALFQASELTRNAPRATISSFASGETTENAFAPVACARHPRVAAALDWLDGFGQARLSGSGGCVFLELRSMERAQAVARQCPVAFTAHVAGGVDVSPLLSSLKRHAGAVPAD
;
A
#
# COMPACT_ATOMS: atom_id res chain seq x y z
N MET A 1 26.64 -0.16 19.09
CA MET A 1 25.88 -1.42 19.03
C MET A 1 25.35 -1.54 17.62
N PRO A 2 25.56 -2.67 16.95
CA PRO A 2 24.99 -2.90 15.62
C PRO A 2 23.46 -3.01 15.74
N PHE A 3 22.75 -2.39 14.82
CA PHE A 3 21.31 -2.56 14.60
C PHE A 3 21.03 -2.39 13.11
N SER A 4 19.89 -2.90 12.65
CA SER A 4 19.38 -2.66 11.30
C SER A 4 18.01 -1.99 11.37
N ILE A 5 17.60 -1.32 10.29
CA ILE A 5 16.24 -0.78 10.16
C ILE A 5 15.55 -1.54 9.03
N ALA A 6 14.36 -2.07 9.31
CA ALA A 6 13.52 -2.78 8.37
C ALA A 6 12.07 -2.30 8.47
N ARG A 7 11.23 -2.68 7.50
CA ARG A 7 9.78 -2.52 7.65
C ARG A 7 9.30 -3.41 8.80
N ALA A 8 8.37 -2.90 9.59
CA ALA A 8 7.76 -3.71 10.63
C ALA A 8 6.84 -4.78 10.01
N GLU A 9 6.72 -5.91 10.70
CA GLU A 9 5.90 -7.05 10.30
C GLU A 9 4.68 -7.20 11.23
N PRO A 10 3.55 -7.75 10.77
CA PRO A 10 2.36 -7.96 11.60
C PRO A 10 2.62 -8.68 12.93
N GLY A 11 3.54 -9.66 12.93
CA GLY A 11 3.92 -10.41 14.13
C GLY A 11 4.65 -9.59 15.19
N GLN A 12 5.09 -8.37 14.88
CA GLN A 12 5.84 -7.49 15.79
C GLN A 12 4.95 -6.53 16.59
N VAL A 13 3.64 -6.44 16.30
CA VAL A 13 2.73 -5.47 16.93
C VAL A 13 2.82 -5.46 18.46
N GLU A 14 2.77 -6.64 19.09
CA GLU A 14 2.83 -6.74 20.56
C GLU A 14 4.15 -6.20 21.11
N ALA A 15 5.27 -6.52 20.44
CA ALA A 15 6.59 -6.03 20.82
C ALA A 15 6.67 -4.51 20.70
N LEU A 16 6.17 -3.92 19.62
CA LEU A 16 6.18 -2.46 19.41
C LEU A 16 5.33 -1.74 20.46
N CYS A 17 4.13 -2.23 20.75
CA CYS A 17 3.31 -1.71 21.86
C CYS A 17 4.03 -1.84 23.22
N ALA A 18 4.84 -2.90 23.43
CA ALA A 18 5.62 -3.02 24.66
C ALA A 18 6.81 -2.04 24.73
N ILE A 19 7.39 -1.66 23.59
CA ILE A 19 8.42 -0.63 23.51
C ILE A 19 7.83 0.73 23.91
N GLU A 20 6.70 1.11 23.31
CA GLU A 20 5.99 2.36 23.60
C GLU A 20 5.68 2.47 25.10
N ARG A 21 5.04 1.46 25.70
CA ARG A 21 4.76 1.45 27.14
C ARG A 21 6.01 1.67 27.99
N LYS A 22 7.15 1.09 27.61
CA LYS A 22 8.42 1.28 28.34
C LYS A 22 9.04 2.66 28.12
N ALA A 23 8.93 3.21 26.92
CA ALA A 23 9.41 4.56 26.61
C ALA A 23 8.59 5.63 27.34
N VAL A 24 7.27 5.47 27.39
CA VAL A 24 6.35 6.36 28.13
C VAL A 24 6.74 6.51 29.60
N HIS A 25 7.26 5.47 30.25
CA HIS A 25 7.71 5.53 31.65
C HIS A 25 8.82 6.56 31.92
N LEU A 26 9.55 7.01 30.88
CA LEU A 26 10.54 8.08 31.00
C LEU A 26 9.91 9.44 31.33
N PHE A 27 8.61 9.62 31.08
CA PHE A 27 7.88 10.83 31.44
C PHE A 27 7.36 10.81 32.89
N ARG A 28 7.62 9.76 33.68
CA ARG A 28 7.12 9.69 35.06
C ARG A 28 7.64 10.87 35.89
N GLY A 29 6.73 11.62 36.51
CA GLY A 29 7.05 12.85 37.25
C GLY A 29 7.00 14.13 36.40
N HIS A 30 6.82 14.02 35.09
CA HIS A 30 6.54 15.15 34.20
C HIS A 30 5.06 15.52 34.22
N PRO A 31 4.66 16.80 34.06
CA PRO A 31 3.24 17.19 34.00
C PRO A 31 2.45 16.50 32.87
N ALA A 32 3.10 16.11 31.78
CA ALA A 32 2.47 15.36 30.68
C ALA A 32 2.29 13.86 30.96
N TRP A 33 2.78 13.35 32.10
CA TRP A 33 2.73 11.91 32.46
C TRP A 33 1.31 11.37 32.42
N THR A 34 0.33 12.09 32.96
CA THR A 34 -1.06 11.62 33.02
C THR A 34 -1.66 11.42 31.65
N SER A 35 -1.32 12.29 30.70
CA SER A 35 -1.76 12.20 29.30
C SER A 35 -1.09 10.99 28.62
N TYR A 36 0.24 10.87 28.72
CA TYR A 36 0.96 9.73 28.15
C TYR A 36 0.59 8.38 28.78
N ALA A 37 0.38 8.31 30.09
CA ALA A 37 0.02 7.07 30.78
C ALA A 37 -1.42 6.62 30.50
N ALA A 38 -2.29 7.55 30.08
CA ALA A 38 -3.65 7.23 29.63
C ALA A 38 -3.68 6.82 28.14
N LEU A 39 -2.65 7.17 27.37
CA LEU A 39 -2.51 6.76 25.99
C LEU A 39 -1.93 5.35 25.92
N SER A 40 -2.47 4.60 24.97
CA SER A 40 -1.89 3.34 24.54
C SER A 40 -2.01 3.31 23.04
N MET A 41 -0.92 3.01 22.35
CA MET A 41 -0.94 2.75 20.93
C MET A 41 -1.94 1.61 20.64
N PRO A 42 -3.03 1.85 19.89
CA PRO A 42 -4.03 0.82 19.61
C PRO A 42 -3.41 -0.23 18.69
N PRO A 43 -3.31 -1.51 19.11
CA PRO A 43 -2.65 -2.56 18.32
C PRO A 43 -3.23 -2.70 16.90
N GLU A 44 -4.54 -2.49 16.76
CA GLU A 44 -5.26 -2.50 15.50
C GLU A 44 -4.81 -1.38 14.54
N GLN A 45 -4.63 -0.16 15.03
CA GLN A 45 -4.18 0.97 14.20
C GLN A 45 -2.72 0.76 13.77
N LEU A 46 -1.88 0.27 14.70
CA LEU A 46 -0.51 -0.08 14.38
C LEU A 46 -0.44 -1.19 13.33
N LEU A 47 -1.25 -2.24 13.45
CA LEU A 47 -1.33 -3.32 12.47
C LEU A 47 -1.76 -2.81 11.09
N GLN A 48 -2.71 -1.87 11.04
CA GLN A 48 -3.12 -1.22 9.79
C GLN A 48 -1.97 -0.41 9.19
N ALA A 49 -1.24 0.36 10.00
CA ALA A 49 -0.09 1.13 9.53
C ALA A 49 1.04 0.23 9.02
N ILE A 50 1.32 -0.89 9.70
CA ILE A 50 2.24 -1.94 9.23
C ILE A 50 1.76 -2.48 7.87
N SER A 51 0.46 -2.77 7.76
CA SER A 51 -0.15 -3.23 6.51
C SER A 51 -0.11 -2.15 5.41
N ARG A 52 0.06 -0.88 5.74
CA ARG A 52 0.27 0.18 4.75
C ARG A 52 1.75 0.46 4.47
N GLY A 53 2.67 -0.22 5.15
CA GLY A 53 4.10 0.01 5.03
C GLY A 53 4.56 1.33 5.66
N LEU A 54 3.86 1.82 6.69
CA LEU A 54 4.14 3.11 7.33
C LEU A 54 4.91 2.98 8.65
N VAL A 55 5.42 1.79 8.97
CA VAL A 55 6.12 1.53 10.23
C VAL A 55 7.47 0.88 9.93
N TRP A 56 8.53 1.44 10.52
CA TRP A 56 9.87 0.86 10.50
C TRP A 56 10.31 0.51 11.90
N VAL A 57 11.03 -0.59 12.01
CA VAL A 57 11.55 -1.13 13.27
C VAL A 57 13.07 -1.14 13.21
N ALA A 58 13.70 -0.71 14.30
CA ALA A 58 15.12 -0.96 14.56
C ALA A 58 15.25 -2.32 15.24
N LEU A 59 16.05 -3.20 14.65
CA LEU A 59 16.29 -4.56 15.13
C LEU A 59 17.68 -4.65 15.76
N GLY A 60 17.74 -5.17 16.98
CA GLY A 60 18.99 -5.47 17.67
C GLY A 60 19.76 -6.62 16.99
N GLU A 61 20.92 -6.96 17.54
CA GLU A 61 21.79 -8.02 17.01
C GLU A 61 21.11 -9.40 17.01
N ALA A 62 20.21 -9.65 17.98
CA ALA A 62 19.41 -10.88 18.05
C ALA A 62 18.15 -10.84 17.15
N GLY A 63 17.95 -9.78 16.37
CA GLY A 63 16.75 -9.58 15.55
C GLY A 63 15.52 -9.11 16.34
N ASP A 64 15.67 -8.76 17.62
CA ASP A 64 14.59 -8.26 18.46
C ASP A 64 14.28 -6.78 18.18
N PRO A 65 13.01 -6.36 18.15
CA PRO A 65 12.65 -4.95 18.09
C PRO A 65 13.21 -4.16 19.28
N VAL A 66 14.03 -3.15 19.01
CA VAL A 66 14.63 -2.27 20.03
C VAL A 66 14.15 -0.81 19.95
N GLY A 67 13.50 -0.44 18.85
CA GLY A 67 12.82 0.84 18.65
C GLY A 67 12.00 0.82 17.36
N PHE A 68 11.14 1.80 17.16
CA PHE A 68 10.35 1.93 15.93
C PHE A 68 9.99 3.38 15.63
N VAL A 69 9.59 3.63 14.40
CA VAL A 69 8.96 4.87 13.96
C VAL A 69 7.71 4.53 13.16
N TRP A 70 6.60 5.18 13.48
CA TRP A 70 5.32 5.06 12.79
C TRP A 70 4.98 6.40 12.13
N LEU A 71 4.76 6.37 10.82
CA LEU A 71 4.31 7.50 10.03
C LEU A 71 2.78 7.57 9.88
N ASP A 72 2.25 8.78 9.99
CA ASP A 72 0.84 9.09 9.73
C ASP A 72 0.69 9.76 8.36
N ALA A 73 -0.05 9.14 7.45
CA ALA A 73 -0.30 9.68 6.11
C ALA A 73 -1.62 10.48 6.01
N GLU A 74 -2.35 10.66 7.12
CA GLU A 74 -3.63 11.38 7.19
C GLU A 74 -3.45 12.88 7.48
N LEU A 75 -2.55 13.51 6.72
CA LEU A 75 -2.28 14.95 6.77
C LEU A 75 -2.67 15.61 5.45
N GLU A 76 -2.53 16.93 5.40
CA GLU A 76 -2.71 17.67 4.15
C GLU A 76 -1.80 17.13 3.02
N PRO A 77 -2.24 17.25 1.75
CA PRO A 77 -1.48 16.71 0.63
C PRO A 77 -0.03 17.22 0.59
N GLY A 78 0.92 16.29 0.57
CA GLY A 78 2.36 16.60 0.51
C GLY A 78 3.05 16.64 1.87
N ALA A 79 2.31 16.57 2.99
CA ALA A 79 2.87 16.36 4.32
C ALA A 79 2.68 14.92 4.81
N ILE A 80 3.57 14.46 5.68
CA ILE A 80 3.45 13.20 6.42
C ILE A 80 3.86 13.40 7.86
N GLY A 81 3.24 12.69 8.79
CA GLY A 81 3.43 12.86 10.22
C GLY A 81 4.32 11.77 10.79
N ILE A 82 4.99 12.04 11.89
CA ILE A 82 5.47 11.01 12.81
C ILE A 82 4.40 10.85 13.88
N ALA A 83 3.67 9.75 13.82
CA ALA A 83 2.66 9.39 14.81
C ALA A 83 3.32 9.02 16.14
N GLU A 84 4.38 8.21 16.07
CA GLU A 84 5.10 7.70 17.23
C GLU A 84 6.55 7.38 16.86
N ILE A 85 7.48 7.60 17.79
CA ILE A 85 8.88 7.17 17.64
C ILE A 85 9.48 6.85 19.01
N ASP A 86 9.67 5.57 19.25
CA ASP A 86 10.13 5.07 20.54
C ASP A 86 11.36 4.19 20.41
N VAL A 87 12.20 4.25 21.45
CA VAL A 87 13.34 3.36 21.64
C VAL A 87 13.26 2.82 23.05
N LEU A 88 13.48 1.52 23.21
CA LEU A 88 13.57 0.89 24.51
C LEU A 88 14.59 1.64 25.40
N PRO A 89 14.24 2.02 26.64
CA PRO A 89 15.10 2.85 27.49
C PRO A 89 16.53 2.32 27.66
N LEU A 90 16.72 1.01 27.74
CA LEU A 90 18.04 0.38 27.88
C LEU A 90 18.95 0.59 26.64
N TYR A 91 18.36 0.87 25.49
CA TYR A 91 19.01 1.20 24.23
C TYR A 91 19.01 2.71 23.93
N GLY A 92 18.48 3.53 24.84
CA GLY A 92 18.48 4.99 24.73
C GLY A 92 19.89 5.56 24.60
N ARG A 93 20.00 6.73 23.94
CA ARG A 93 21.27 7.46 23.70
C ARG A 93 22.33 6.68 22.88
N ARG A 94 21.91 5.65 22.12
CA ARG A 94 22.79 4.88 21.22
C ARG A 94 22.65 5.26 19.73
N GLY A 95 21.97 6.37 19.44
CA GLY A 95 21.74 6.85 18.06
C GLY A 95 20.57 6.18 17.32
N ILE A 96 19.88 5.21 17.92
CA ILE A 96 18.77 4.48 17.28
C ILE A 96 17.61 5.41 16.90
N GLY A 97 17.17 6.27 17.82
CA GLY A 97 16.08 7.22 17.53
C GLY A 97 16.44 8.21 16.41
N ALA A 98 17.69 8.69 16.38
CA ALA A 98 18.20 9.52 15.29
C ALA A 98 18.18 8.78 13.95
N ALA A 99 18.63 7.52 13.93
CA ALA A 99 18.64 6.72 12.71
C ALA A 99 17.22 6.41 12.20
N LEU A 100 16.27 6.09 13.09
CA LEU A 100 14.85 5.91 12.74
C LEU A 100 14.25 7.20 12.17
N LEU A 101 14.50 8.34 12.79
CA LEU A 101 14.02 9.64 12.34
C LEU A 101 14.56 10.00 10.95
N GLU A 102 15.87 9.88 10.72
CA GLU A 102 16.47 10.17 9.42
C GLU A 102 16.02 9.17 8.34
N HIS A 103 15.85 7.89 8.70
CA HIS A 103 15.33 6.87 7.78
C HIS A 103 13.89 7.20 7.35
N ALA A 104 13.02 7.56 8.29
CA ALA A 104 11.67 8.01 8.02
C ALA A 104 11.65 9.26 7.10
N CYS A 105 12.46 10.27 7.40
CA CYS A 105 12.56 11.47 6.56
C CYS A 105 13.09 11.17 5.15
N ALA A 106 14.07 10.28 5.03
CA ALA A 106 14.62 9.86 3.74
C ALA A 106 13.62 9.08 2.90
N TRP A 107 12.85 8.18 3.52
CA TRP A 107 11.76 7.47 2.83
C TRP A 107 10.65 8.45 2.41
N ALA A 108 10.19 9.31 3.31
CA ALA A 108 9.16 10.32 3.02
C ALA A 108 9.56 11.20 1.82
N ARG A 109 10.81 11.68 1.80
CA ARG A 109 11.40 12.41 0.67
C ARG A 109 11.35 11.60 -0.63
N SER A 110 11.75 10.34 -0.57
CA SER A 110 11.77 9.45 -1.74
C SER A 110 10.36 9.14 -2.26
N ALA A 111 9.34 9.14 -1.39
CA ALA A 111 7.92 8.96 -1.72
C ALA A 111 7.20 10.27 -2.12
N GLY A 112 7.97 11.34 -2.33
CA GLY A 112 7.48 12.62 -2.85
C GLY A 112 6.92 13.59 -1.81
N TYR A 113 6.96 13.27 -0.52
CA TYR A 113 6.54 14.20 0.53
C TYR A 113 7.49 15.39 0.62
N ARG A 114 6.93 16.56 0.93
CA ARG A 114 7.62 17.86 1.02
C ARG A 114 7.84 18.32 2.45
N ARG A 115 7.11 17.74 3.41
CA ARG A 115 7.18 18.10 4.81
C ARG A 115 6.96 16.88 5.69
N VAL A 116 7.73 16.79 6.77
CA VAL A 116 7.48 15.87 7.88
C VAL A 116 7.06 16.66 9.09
N ASP A 117 5.93 16.30 9.69
CA ASP A 117 5.34 16.96 10.84
C ASP A 117 5.35 16.07 12.08
N LEU A 118 5.47 16.65 13.27
CA LEU A 118 5.33 15.92 14.53
C LEU A 118 4.83 16.83 15.65
N GLY A 119 4.16 16.22 16.63
CA GLY A 119 3.81 16.85 17.90
C GLY A 119 4.70 16.33 19.04
N THR A 120 5.27 17.21 19.85
CA THR A 120 6.19 16.82 20.92
C THR A 120 6.15 17.76 22.12
N LEU A 121 6.99 17.53 23.12
CA LEU A 121 7.13 18.41 24.29
C LEU A 121 8.29 19.38 24.11
N ALA A 122 8.06 20.65 24.45
CA ALA A 122 9.04 21.71 24.32
C ALA A 122 10.20 21.60 25.32
N ASP A 123 9.90 21.13 26.54
CA ASP A 123 10.75 21.19 27.73
C ASP A 123 11.52 19.90 28.02
N VAL A 124 11.26 18.82 27.27
CA VAL A 124 11.94 17.54 27.43
C VAL A 124 13.19 17.48 26.53
N PRO A 125 14.41 17.26 27.08
CA PRO A 125 15.65 17.32 26.30
C PRO A 125 15.75 16.36 25.11
N TRP A 126 15.05 15.22 25.17
CA TRP A 126 15.00 14.21 24.10
C TRP A 126 13.78 14.37 23.15
N ASN A 127 13.03 15.46 23.29
CA ASN A 127 11.88 15.81 22.44
C ASN A 127 12.21 17.00 21.53
N ALA A 128 11.61 18.19 21.71
CA ALA A 128 11.83 19.32 20.80
C ALA A 128 13.32 19.66 20.54
N PRO A 129 14.21 19.67 21.56
CA PRO A 129 15.64 19.90 21.33
C PRO A 129 16.33 18.78 20.54
N PHE A 130 15.84 17.54 20.59
CA PHE A 130 16.34 16.44 19.76
C PHE A 130 15.93 16.66 18.30
N TYR A 131 14.65 16.91 18.02
CA TYR A 131 14.17 17.14 16.65
C TYR A 131 14.79 18.39 16.01
N ALA A 132 15.03 19.44 16.79
CA ALA A 132 15.72 20.64 16.32
C ALA A 132 17.13 20.37 15.76
N LYS A 133 17.87 19.44 16.38
CA LYS A 133 19.19 19.01 15.87
C LYS A 133 19.10 18.24 14.55
N HIS A 134 17.92 17.71 14.23
CA HIS A 134 17.62 16.96 13.02
C HIS A 134 16.83 17.80 11.99
N GLY A 135 16.92 19.13 12.09
CA GLY A 135 16.39 20.04 11.07
C GLY A 135 14.89 20.33 11.17
N PHE A 136 14.24 19.92 12.25
CA PHE A 136 12.86 20.33 12.53
C PHE A 136 12.84 21.72 13.16
N VAL A 137 11.86 22.53 12.80
CA VAL A 137 11.61 23.85 13.39
C VAL A 137 10.24 23.87 14.05
N MET A 138 10.11 24.58 15.16
CA MET A 138 8.79 24.83 15.76
C MET A 138 7.96 25.68 14.81
N VAL A 139 6.69 25.32 14.65
CA VAL A 139 5.73 26.02 13.79
C VAL A 139 4.63 26.65 14.62
N ASP A 140 3.86 27.58 14.04
CA ASP A 140 2.69 28.12 14.72
C ASP A 140 1.64 27.02 14.85
N LYS A 141 1.39 26.60 16.09
CA LYS A 141 0.36 25.59 16.39
C LYS A 141 -1.04 26.04 15.98
N HIS A 142 -1.28 27.34 15.77
CA HIS A 142 -2.58 27.85 15.32
C HIS A 142 -2.80 27.77 13.82
N ASP A 143 -1.77 27.43 13.04
CA ASP A 143 -1.91 27.18 11.62
C ASP A 143 -2.97 26.08 11.38
N PRO A 144 -3.93 26.28 10.45
CA PRO A 144 -4.97 25.31 10.13
C PRO A 144 -4.45 23.90 9.82
N ALA A 145 -3.24 23.77 9.27
CA ALA A 145 -2.61 22.47 9.00
C ALA A 145 -2.46 21.59 10.25
N PHE A 146 -2.37 22.20 11.44
CA PHE A 146 -2.24 21.50 12.73
C PHE A 146 -3.54 21.46 13.54
N ALA A 147 -4.68 21.88 12.97
CA ALA A 147 -5.96 21.89 13.67
C ALA A 147 -6.37 20.49 14.17
N LEU A 148 -6.21 19.46 13.33
CA LEU A 148 -6.50 18.07 13.69
C LEU A 148 -5.54 17.55 14.76
N ALA A 149 -4.24 17.82 14.61
CA ALA A 149 -3.22 17.40 15.58
C ALA A 149 -3.47 18.05 16.96
N ARG A 150 -3.83 19.34 17.00
CA ARG A 150 -4.24 20.02 18.24
C ARG A 150 -5.52 19.46 18.84
N GLN A 151 -6.49 19.09 18.00
CA GLN A 151 -7.71 18.46 18.49
C GLN A 151 -7.38 17.11 19.16
N ARG A 152 -6.59 16.26 18.50
CA ARG A 152 -6.11 14.98 19.05
C ARG A 152 -5.37 15.19 20.38
N ASP A 153 -4.45 16.16 20.45
CA ASP A 153 -3.73 16.46 21.69
C ASP A 153 -4.68 16.87 22.84
N ARG A 154 -5.72 17.68 22.55
CA ARG A 154 -6.74 18.08 23.54
C ARG A 154 -7.60 16.91 24.00
N GLU A 155 -8.05 16.07 23.06
CA GLU A 155 -8.84 14.87 23.36
C GLU A 155 -8.05 13.87 24.22
N ASN A 156 -6.73 13.79 23.99
CA ASN A 156 -5.79 12.99 24.76
C ASN A 156 -5.34 13.65 26.07
N GLY A 157 -5.89 14.82 26.40
CA GLY A 157 -5.64 15.52 27.67
C GLY A 157 -4.24 16.10 27.82
N PHE A 158 -3.52 16.38 26.73
CA PHE A 158 -2.23 17.06 26.81
C PHE A 158 -2.40 18.56 27.16
N PRO A 159 -1.60 19.11 28.08
CA PRO A 159 -1.57 20.55 28.32
C PRO A 159 -1.08 21.31 27.08
N ASP A 160 -1.89 22.24 26.56
CA ASP A 160 -1.58 23.02 25.35
C ASP A 160 -0.29 23.85 25.49
N THR A 161 0.08 24.24 26.71
CA THR A 161 1.31 24.99 26.99
C THR A 161 2.59 24.15 26.87
N LEU A 162 2.49 22.83 26.97
CA LEU A 162 3.64 21.91 26.91
C LEU A 162 3.85 21.33 25.51
N ARG A 163 2.76 21.22 24.74
CA ARG A 163 2.79 20.66 23.39
C ARG A 163 3.21 21.70 22.37
N VAL A 164 4.17 21.31 21.54
CA VAL A 164 4.62 22.07 20.37
C VAL A 164 4.56 21.17 19.14
N PHE A 165 4.28 21.78 18.00
CA PHE A 165 4.39 21.13 16.70
C PHE A 165 5.68 21.56 16.04
N MET A 166 6.31 20.63 15.33
CA MET A 166 7.52 20.89 14.60
C MET A 166 7.42 20.30 13.20
N SER A 167 8.03 20.98 12.23
CA SER A 167 8.07 20.56 10.84
C SER A 167 9.50 20.55 10.31
N ARG A 168 9.81 19.59 9.44
CA ARG A 168 11.01 19.58 8.61
C ARG A 168 10.60 19.60 7.15
N LEU A 169 11.07 20.61 6.41
CA LEU A 169 10.92 20.65 4.96
C LEU A 169 11.86 19.63 4.32
N LEU A 170 11.36 18.95 3.29
CA LEU A 170 12.08 17.96 2.51
C LEU A 170 12.29 18.48 1.10
N THR A 171 13.55 18.54 0.68
CA THR A 171 13.90 18.83 -0.71
C THR A 171 13.57 17.63 -1.60
N PRO A 172 12.99 17.81 -2.80
CA PRO A 172 12.77 16.73 -3.76
C PRO A 172 14.03 15.83 -3.96
N PRO A 173 13.85 14.54 -4.27
CA PRO A 173 14.94 13.71 -4.76
C PRO A 173 15.48 14.27 -6.08
N ALA A 174 16.79 14.30 -6.25
CA ALA A 174 17.43 14.59 -7.53
C ALA A 174 17.13 13.46 -8.54
N PRO A 175 17.23 13.70 -9.86
CA PRO A 175 16.89 12.69 -10.87
C PRO A 175 17.62 11.34 -10.70
N ALA A 176 18.89 11.37 -10.30
CA ALA A 176 19.71 10.19 -10.08
C ALA A 176 19.54 9.56 -8.67
N GLU A 177 18.61 10.05 -7.85
CA GLU A 177 18.28 9.43 -6.57
C GLU A 177 17.07 8.50 -6.69
N TRP A 178 16.90 7.63 -5.69
CA TRP A 178 15.75 6.73 -5.64
C TRP A 178 14.46 7.48 -5.32
N THR A 179 13.41 7.12 -6.04
CA THR A 179 12.03 7.49 -5.78
C THR A 179 11.21 6.25 -5.45
N VAL A 180 10.10 6.44 -4.74
CA VAL A 180 9.28 5.36 -4.17
C VAL A 180 7.83 5.55 -4.61
N TRP A 181 7.24 4.49 -5.16
CA TRP A 181 5.91 4.52 -5.77
C TRP A 181 5.07 3.32 -5.31
N PRO A 182 3.83 3.52 -4.83
CA PRO A 182 2.97 2.42 -4.47
C PRO A 182 2.42 1.72 -5.72
N ALA A 183 2.29 0.40 -5.66
CA ALA A 183 1.64 -0.45 -6.66
C ALA A 183 0.50 -1.23 -5.97
N PRO A 184 -0.73 -0.66 -5.92
CA PRO A 184 -1.83 -1.21 -5.14
C PRO A 184 -2.35 -2.54 -5.71
N ALA A 185 -2.93 -3.38 -4.86
CA ALA A 185 -3.69 -4.54 -5.29
C ALA A 185 -5.09 -4.16 -5.81
N LYS A 186 -5.75 -5.10 -6.46
CA LYS A 186 -7.17 -5.04 -6.80
C LYS A 186 -7.94 -6.26 -6.32
N LEU A 187 -9.25 -6.12 -6.27
CA LEU A 187 -10.23 -7.21 -6.20
C LEU A 187 -11.17 -7.17 -7.41
N ASN A 188 -11.63 -8.34 -7.84
CA ASN A 188 -12.80 -8.46 -8.71
C ASN A 188 -14.02 -8.71 -7.83
N LEU A 189 -14.87 -7.70 -7.62
CA LEU A 189 -16.05 -7.83 -6.74
C LEU A 189 -17.09 -8.82 -7.27
N PHE A 190 -17.07 -9.05 -8.58
CA PHE A 190 -17.65 -10.19 -9.28
C PHE A 190 -16.83 -10.42 -10.56
N LEU A 191 -16.98 -11.56 -11.23
CA LEU A 191 -16.36 -11.78 -12.54
C LEU A 191 -17.21 -12.75 -13.35
N ARG A 192 -17.73 -12.30 -14.50
CA ARG A 192 -18.46 -13.12 -15.47
C ARG A 192 -17.65 -13.30 -16.74
N ILE A 193 -17.79 -14.48 -17.34
CA ILE A 193 -17.38 -14.74 -18.72
C ILE A 193 -18.65 -14.81 -19.56
N VAL A 194 -18.86 -13.79 -20.39
CA VAL A 194 -20.10 -13.62 -21.18
C VAL A 194 -20.01 -14.23 -22.57
N GLY A 195 -18.80 -14.50 -23.04
CA GLY A 195 -18.58 -15.12 -24.33
C GLY A 195 -17.12 -15.47 -24.60
N ARG A 196 -16.88 -16.01 -25.79
CA ARG A 196 -15.54 -16.22 -26.34
C ARG A 196 -15.46 -15.57 -27.71
N ARG A 197 -14.43 -14.76 -27.92
CA ARG A 197 -14.13 -14.06 -29.17
C ARG A 197 -13.55 -15.02 -30.20
N ALA A 198 -13.58 -14.61 -31.47
CA ALA A 198 -13.02 -15.37 -32.59
C ALA A 198 -11.49 -15.54 -32.49
N ASP A 199 -10.80 -14.58 -31.85
CA ASP A 199 -9.36 -14.64 -31.56
C ASP A 199 -8.98 -15.56 -30.38
N GLY A 200 -9.96 -16.21 -29.77
CA GLY A 200 -9.78 -17.17 -28.69
C GLY A 200 -9.85 -16.57 -27.27
N TYR A 201 -9.85 -15.25 -27.12
CA TYR A 201 -9.99 -14.57 -25.82
C TYR A 201 -11.42 -14.66 -25.28
N HIS A 202 -11.55 -14.58 -23.96
CA HIS A 202 -12.83 -14.56 -23.27
C HIS A 202 -13.32 -13.13 -23.07
N GLU A 203 -14.59 -12.89 -23.37
CA GLU A 203 -15.23 -11.63 -23.05
C GLU A 203 -15.72 -11.66 -21.61
N LEU A 204 -15.36 -10.63 -20.84
CA LEU A 204 -15.53 -10.54 -19.40
C LEU A 204 -16.45 -9.38 -19.03
N GLN A 205 -17.10 -9.50 -17.87
CA GLN A 205 -17.65 -8.38 -17.12
C GLN A 205 -17.20 -8.49 -15.67
N THR A 206 -16.69 -7.41 -15.09
CA THR A 206 -16.22 -7.39 -13.70
C THR A 206 -16.28 -5.98 -13.13
N VAL A 207 -16.24 -5.86 -11.80
CA VAL A 207 -15.96 -4.61 -11.12
C VAL A 207 -14.63 -4.73 -10.39
N PHE A 208 -13.68 -3.89 -10.80
CA PHE A 208 -12.41 -3.73 -10.11
C PHE A 208 -12.57 -2.79 -8.91
N ARG A 209 -12.13 -3.26 -7.75
CA ARG A 209 -11.92 -2.45 -6.55
C ARG A 209 -10.43 -2.35 -6.26
N LEU A 210 -9.87 -1.15 -6.29
CA LEU A 210 -8.49 -0.92 -5.86
C LEU A 210 -8.40 -0.93 -4.33
N LEU A 211 -7.25 -1.33 -3.80
CA LEU A 211 -6.97 -1.40 -2.37
C LEU A 211 -5.90 -0.37 -1.94
N ASP A 212 -5.93 0.04 -0.67
CA ASP A 212 -4.87 0.84 -0.02
C ASP A 212 -3.64 0.00 0.42
N TRP A 213 -3.56 -1.23 -0.09
CA TRP A 213 -2.50 -2.19 0.17
C TRP A 213 -1.92 -2.69 -1.15
N GLY A 214 -0.60 -2.87 -1.19
CA GLY A 214 0.09 -3.44 -2.35
C GLY A 214 1.60 -3.39 -2.21
N ASP A 215 2.26 -3.55 -3.35
CA ASP A 215 3.71 -3.53 -3.51
C ASP A 215 4.27 -2.10 -3.47
N GLU A 216 5.58 -1.98 -3.37
CA GLU A 216 6.31 -0.71 -3.50
C GLU A 216 7.37 -0.83 -4.61
N VAL A 217 7.28 0.03 -5.62
CA VAL A 217 8.24 0.12 -6.73
C VAL A 217 9.20 1.27 -6.46
N ARG A 218 10.50 1.01 -6.55
CA ARG A 218 11.54 2.02 -6.44
C ARG A 218 12.20 2.24 -7.79
N LEU A 219 12.36 3.50 -8.17
CA LEU A 219 12.91 3.91 -9.45
C LEU A 219 14.01 4.93 -9.27
N ARG A 220 15.10 4.78 -10.03
CA ARG A 220 16.18 5.75 -10.12
C ARG A 220 16.51 5.96 -11.60
N VAL A 221 16.47 7.21 -12.07
CA VAL A 221 16.74 7.52 -13.48
C VAL A 221 18.23 7.32 -13.78
N ARG A 222 18.51 6.85 -14.99
CA ARG A 222 19.86 6.70 -15.55
C ARG A 222 19.97 7.52 -16.83
N ASP A 223 21.19 7.91 -17.18
CA ASP A 223 21.52 8.69 -18.38
C ASP A 223 22.22 7.85 -19.47
N ASP A 224 22.40 6.55 -19.24
CA ASP A 224 23.07 5.62 -20.17
C ASP A 224 22.11 4.78 -21.03
N GLY A 225 20.80 5.03 -20.93
CA GLY A 225 19.77 4.30 -21.68
C GLY A 225 19.48 2.89 -21.17
N GLU A 226 20.16 2.42 -20.11
CA GLU A 226 19.99 1.06 -19.62
C GLU A 226 18.75 0.91 -18.74
N ILE A 227 17.99 -0.17 -18.92
CA ILE A 227 16.91 -0.58 -18.01
C ILE A 227 17.40 -1.79 -17.21
N ARG A 228 17.55 -1.63 -15.90
CA ARG A 228 18.11 -2.66 -15.01
C ARG A 228 17.20 -2.93 -13.83
N ARG A 229 16.94 -4.20 -13.56
CA ARG A 229 16.30 -4.66 -12.33
C ARG A 229 17.39 -4.92 -11.28
N VAL A 230 17.54 -3.99 -10.33
CA VAL A 230 18.58 -4.06 -9.29
C VAL A 230 18.29 -5.14 -8.26
N ARG A 231 17.00 -5.38 -7.97
CA ARG A 231 16.53 -6.48 -7.12
C ARG A 231 15.43 -7.25 -7.85
N GLY A 232 15.67 -8.53 -8.10
CA GLY A 232 14.73 -9.40 -8.82
C GLY A 232 13.69 -10.06 -7.92
N ILE A 233 12.56 -10.42 -8.52
CA ILE A 233 11.56 -11.31 -7.92
C ILE A 233 12.05 -12.76 -8.11
N PRO A 234 12.18 -13.57 -7.05
CA PRO A 234 12.57 -14.97 -7.18
C PRO A 234 11.71 -15.72 -8.20
N GLY A 235 12.35 -16.47 -9.10
CA GLY A 235 11.65 -17.28 -10.11
C GLY A 235 11.19 -16.52 -11.37
N VAL A 236 11.43 -15.20 -11.49
CA VAL A 236 11.11 -14.42 -12.69
C VAL A 236 12.39 -13.92 -13.34
N ALA A 237 12.67 -14.38 -14.57
CA ALA A 237 13.80 -13.86 -15.34
C ALA A 237 13.59 -12.37 -15.65
N GLU A 238 14.68 -11.59 -15.70
CA GLU A 238 14.59 -10.13 -15.86
C GLU A 238 13.91 -9.72 -17.17
N ALA A 239 14.12 -10.48 -18.25
CA ALA A 239 13.47 -10.22 -19.54
C ALA A 239 11.95 -10.46 -19.52
N ASP A 240 11.48 -11.33 -18.64
CA ASP A 240 10.06 -11.69 -18.51
C ASP A 240 9.33 -10.81 -17.49
N ASP A 241 10.07 -10.09 -16.66
CA ASP A 241 9.52 -9.22 -15.63
C ASP A 241 8.73 -8.06 -16.25
N LEU A 242 7.47 -7.92 -15.84
CA LEU A 242 6.57 -6.91 -16.36
C LEU A 242 7.07 -5.49 -16.10
N VAL A 243 7.82 -5.25 -15.02
CA VAL A 243 8.39 -3.92 -14.73
C VAL A 243 9.46 -3.52 -15.74
N VAL A 244 10.31 -4.46 -16.14
CA VAL A 244 11.36 -4.25 -17.14
C VAL A 244 10.74 -4.10 -18.53
N ARG A 245 9.73 -4.93 -18.85
CA ARG A 245 8.98 -4.84 -20.10
C ARG A 245 8.22 -3.51 -20.22
N ALA A 246 7.62 -3.03 -19.14
CA ALA A 246 6.95 -1.73 -19.07
C ALA A 246 7.92 -0.58 -19.34
N ALA A 247 9.05 -0.54 -18.62
CA ALA A 247 10.07 0.49 -18.80
C ALA A 247 10.62 0.51 -20.23
N ARG A 248 10.95 -0.65 -20.81
CA ARG A 248 11.43 -0.76 -22.20
C ARG A 248 10.36 -0.38 -23.22
N LEU A 249 9.10 -0.75 -22.99
CA LEU A 249 7.99 -0.38 -23.87
C LEU A 249 7.82 1.14 -23.91
N LEU A 250 7.80 1.80 -22.75
CA LEU A 250 7.71 3.25 -22.64
C LEU A 250 8.94 3.93 -23.26
N GLN A 251 10.15 3.44 -22.96
CA GLN A 251 11.41 3.98 -23.49
C GLN A 251 11.41 3.97 -25.02
N ARG A 252 11.03 2.85 -25.64
CA ARG A 252 10.92 2.73 -27.10
C ARG A 252 9.82 3.63 -27.68
N HIS A 253 8.67 3.71 -27.03
CA HIS A 253 7.56 4.57 -27.48
C HIS A 253 7.97 6.04 -27.50
N ALA A 254 8.66 6.50 -26.45
CA ALA A 254 9.07 7.89 -26.29
C ALA A 254 10.38 8.25 -27.01
N ALA A 255 11.10 7.25 -27.54
CA ALA A 255 12.42 7.41 -28.14
C ALA A 255 13.42 8.18 -27.25
N THR A 256 13.34 7.99 -25.93
CA THR A 256 14.24 8.65 -24.96
C THR A 256 15.56 7.89 -24.80
N SER A 257 16.65 8.61 -24.55
CA SER A 257 17.96 8.04 -24.20
C SER A 257 18.11 7.77 -22.70
N LEU A 258 17.11 8.11 -21.88
CA LEU A 258 17.14 7.84 -20.44
C LEU A 258 16.90 6.36 -20.15
N GLY A 259 17.52 5.89 -19.07
CA GLY A 259 17.34 4.56 -18.50
C GLY A 259 16.74 4.62 -17.10
N ALA A 260 16.63 3.46 -16.46
CA ALA A 260 16.16 3.34 -15.08
C ALA A 260 16.70 2.09 -14.39
N ASP A 261 17.11 2.26 -13.13
CA ASP A 261 17.21 1.18 -12.17
C ASP A 261 15.84 0.96 -11.50
N ILE A 262 15.43 -0.31 -11.34
CA ILE A 262 14.13 -0.72 -10.82
C ILE A 262 14.31 -1.71 -9.67
N GLU A 263 13.64 -1.47 -8.55
CA GLU A 263 13.43 -2.45 -7.47
C GLU A 263 11.95 -2.58 -7.15
N VAL A 264 11.51 -3.77 -6.75
CA VAL A 264 10.15 -3.99 -6.26
C VAL A 264 10.21 -4.68 -4.90
N ASP A 265 9.59 -4.06 -3.90
CA ASP A 265 9.30 -4.66 -2.60
C ASP A 265 7.93 -5.36 -2.69
N LYS A 266 7.97 -6.70 -2.83
CA LYS A 266 6.79 -7.52 -3.09
C LYS A 266 6.07 -7.91 -1.79
N ARG A 267 4.79 -7.60 -1.76
CA ARG A 267 3.83 -7.84 -0.68
C ARG A 267 2.58 -8.54 -1.20
N ILE A 268 2.19 -8.27 -2.45
CA ILE A 268 1.09 -8.97 -3.11
C ILE A 268 1.59 -10.36 -3.54
N PRO A 269 0.87 -11.45 -3.18
CA PRO A 269 1.25 -12.79 -3.59
C PRO A 269 1.19 -12.96 -5.11
N MET A 270 2.18 -13.66 -5.65
CA MET A 270 2.29 -13.93 -7.09
C MET A 270 1.16 -14.87 -7.53
N GLY A 271 0.46 -14.49 -8.62
CA GLY A 271 -0.60 -15.33 -9.20
C GLY A 271 -1.85 -15.50 -8.33
N GLY A 272 -2.05 -14.64 -7.31
CA GLY A 272 -3.19 -14.71 -6.39
C GLY A 272 -4.50 -14.10 -6.92
N GLY A 273 -4.54 -13.62 -8.17
CA GLY A 273 -5.73 -12.92 -8.71
C GLY A 273 -5.87 -11.46 -8.24
N LEU A 274 -4.86 -10.92 -7.55
CA LEU A 274 -4.84 -9.56 -6.98
C LEU A 274 -4.21 -8.50 -7.89
N GLY A 275 -3.73 -8.90 -9.07
CA GLY A 275 -3.22 -7.98 -10.09
C GLY A 275 -1.83 -7.39 -9.81
N GLY A 276 -1.04 -7.95 -8.88
CA GLY A 276 0.25 -7.38 -8.45
C GLY A 276 1.21 -7.06 -9.60
N GLY A 277 1.51 -8.01 -10.48
CA GLY A 277 2.41 -7.75 -11.62
C GLY A 277 1.89 -6.71 -12.62
N SER A 278 0.58 -6.63 -12.81
CA SER A 278 -0.05 -5.59 -13.64
C SER A 278 0.02 -4.23 -12.98
N SER A 279 -0.13 -4.17 -11.66
CA SER A 279 0.02 -2.96 -10.86
C SER A 279 1.46 -2.45 -10.89
N ASP A 280 2.44 -3.33 -10.69
CA ASP A 280 3.86 -2.99 -10.77
C ASP A 280 4.20 -2.39 -12.15
N ALA A 281 3.71 -3.00 -13.23
CA ALA A 281 3.89 -2.51 -14.60
C ALA A 281 3.24 -1.13 -14.83
N ALA A 282 2.00 -0.94 -14.38
CA ALA A 282 1.30 0.34 -14.46
C ALA A 282 2.04 1.43 -13.67
N THR A 283 2.51 1.11 -12.47
CA THR A 283 3.30 2.02 -11.64
C THR A 283 4.57 2.44 -12.35
N VAL A 284 5.29 1.51 -13.01
CA VAL A 284 6.46 1.86 -13.82
C VAL A 284 6.11 2.79 -14.98
N LEU A 285 5.04 2.51 -15.73
CA LEU A 285 4.61 3.36 -16.85
C LEU A 285 4.31 4.79 -16.37
N VAL A 286 3.50 4.93 -15.32
CA VAL A 286 3.07 6.22 -14.78
C VAL A 286 4.26 6.98 -14.17
N ALA A 287 5.06 6.31 -13.34
CA ALA A 287 6.17 6.95 -12.66
C ALA A 287 7.30 7.34 -13.62
N LEU A 288 7.67 6.49 -14.59
CA LEU A 288 8.69 6.85 -15.57
C LEU A 288 8.20 7.92 -16.56
N ASN A 289 6.91 7.96 -16.92
CA ASN A 289 6.35 9.09 -17.67
C ASN A 289 6.59 10.43 -16.96
N GLN A 290 6.41 10.46 -15.64
CA GLN A 290 6.71 11.63 -14.80
C GLN A 290 8.21 11.91 -14.68
N LEU A 291 9.01 10.90 -14.36
CA LEU A 291 10.44 11.05 -14.10
C LEU A 291 11.26 11.39 -15.35
N TRP A 292 10.85 10.87 -16.51
CA TRP A 292 11.44 11.20 -17.81
C TRP A 292 10.76 12.39 -18.48
N GLN A 293 9.75 13.00 -17.85
CA GLN A 293 9.03 14.20 -18.32
C GLN A 293 8.45 14.05 -19.74
N LEU A 294 7.86 12.88 -20.04
CA LEU A 294 7.40 12.58 -21.40
C LEU A 294 6.06 13.24 -21.74
N GLY A 295 5.27 13.62 -20.73
CA GLY A 295 4.00 14.31 -20.92
C GLY A 295 2.92 13.48 -21.62
N LEU A 296 3.04 12.15 -21.61
CA LEU A 296 2.02 11.26 -22.17
C LEU A 296 0.78 11.29 -21.28
N ASP A 297 -0.40 11.32 -21.90
CA ASP A 297 -1.66 11.28 -21.20
C ASP A 297 -2.03 9.86 -20.70
N GLU A 298 -3.10 9.80 -19.91
CA GLU A 298 -3.60 8.55 -19.33
C GLU A 298 -4.01 7.52 -20.39
N ASP A 299 -4.59 7.95 -21.51
CA ASP A 299 -5.09 7.05 -22.55
C ASP A 299 -3.93 6.38 -23.30
N VAL A 300 -2.87 7.12 -23.61
CA VAL A 300 -1.64 6.57 -24.20
C VAL A 300 -0.99 5.56 -23.26
N LEU A 301 -0.87 5.89 -21.97
CA LEU A 301 -0.29 4.96 -20.98
C LEU A 301 -1.14 3.70 -20.80
N ALA A 302 -2.47 3.83 -20.82
CA ALA A 302 -3.39 2.70 -20.72
C ALA A 302 -3.27 1.78 -21.95
N GLU A 303 -3.13 2.34 -23.16
CA GLU A 303 -2.94 1.57 -24.38
C GLU A 303 -1.59 0.85 -24.42
N LEU A 304 -0.51 1.48 -23.94
CA LEU A 304 0.76 0.78 -23.72
C LEU A 304 0.62 -0.34 -22.69
N GLY A 305 -0.06 -0.05 -21.58
CA GLY A 305 -0.32 -1.02 -20.52
C GLY A 305 -1.08 -2.25 -20.99
N ARG A 306 -2.07 -2.07 -21.87
CA ARG A 306 -2.86 -3.16 -22.46
C ARG A 306 -2.00 -4.21 -23.18
N GLN A 307 -0.85 -3.83 -23.72
CA GLN A 307 0.10 -4.76 -24.38
C GLN A 307 0.86 -5.65 -23.38
N LEU A 308 0.88 -5.29 -22.10
CA LEU A 308 1.58 -6.00 -21.04
C LEU A 308 0.63 -6.92 -20.26
N GLY A 309 -0.63 -6.50 -20.09
CA GLY A 309 -1.67 -7.31 -19.45
C GLY A 309 -3.03 -6.61 -19.40
N ALA A 310 -4.10 -7.41 -19.36
CA ALA A 310 -5.48 -6.91 -19.39
C ALA A 310 -5.86 -6.02 -18.18
N ASP A 311 -5.24 -6.28 -17.01
CA ASP A 311 -5.49 -5.49 -15.80
C ASP A 311 -4.63 -4.23 -15.71
N VAL A 312 -3.58 -4.04 -16.54
CA VAL A 312 -2.69 -2.86 -16.43
C VAL A 312 -3.45 -1.52 -16.61
N PRO A 313 -4.40 -1.38 -17.56
CA PRO A 313 -5.16 -0.15 -17.73
C PRO A 313 -5.88 0.34 -16.46
N VAL A 314 -6.46 -0.54 -15.63
CA VAL A 314 -7.20 -0.10 -14.43
C VAL A 314 -6.27 0.55 -13.40
N PHE A 315 -5.04 0.08 -13.32
CA PHE A 315 -4.02 0.65 -12.44
C PHE A 315 -3.45 1.97 -12.97
N VAL A 316 -3.28 2.10 -14.30
CA VAL A 316 -2.88 3.37 -14.94
C VAL A 316 -3.93 4.44 -14.71
N ARG A 317 -5.22 4.12 -14.98
CA ARG A 317 -6.34 5.05 -14.75
C ARG A 317 -6.61 5.31 -13.27
N GLY A 318 -6.19 4.38 -12.41
CA GLY A 318 -6.14 4.55 -10.97
C GLY A 318 -7.49 4.78 -10.29
N ARG A 319 -8.57 4.27 -10.85
CA ARG A 319 -9.94 4.36 -10.29
C ARG A 319 -10.60 2.99 -10.27
N SER A 320 -11.43 2.74 -9.26
CA SER A 320 -12.34 1.60 -9.29
C SER A 320 -13.29 1.72 -10.49
N ALA A 321 -13.57 0.60 -11.17
CA ALA A 321 -14.23 0.64 -12.47
C ALA A 321 -15.04 -0.63 -12.75
N TRP A 322 -16.15 -0.44 -13.46
CA TRP A 322 -16.78 -1.49 -14.24
C TRP A 322 -15.91 -1.77 -15.48
N ALA A 323 -15.64 -3.04 -15.76
CA ALA A 323 -14.79 -3.46 -16.86
C ALA A 323 -15.49 -4.47 -17.76
N GLU A 324 -15.35 -4.26 -19.07
CA GLU A 324 -15.82 -5.15 -20.14
C GLU A 324 -14.69 -5.49 -21.13
N GLY A 325 -15.01 -6.16 -22.24
CA GLY A 325 -14.02 -6.63 -23.20
C GLY A 325 -13.24 -7.82 -22.64
N VAL A 326 -11.91 -7.78 -22.68
CA VAL A 326 -11.06 -8.71 -21.92
C VAL A 326 -10.65 -8.13 -20.56
N GLY A 327 -11.25 -7.00 -20.14
CA GLY A 327 -10.93 -6.25 -18.92
C GLY A 327 -10.41 -4.83 -19.17
N GLU A 328 -10.24 -4.44 -20.43
CA GLU A 328 -9.64 -3.16 -20.86
C GLU A 328 -10.65 -2.02 -21.03
N GLN A 329 -11.94 -2.34 -21.21
CA GLN A 329 -12.98 -1.32 -21.43
C GLN A 329 -13.53 -0.86 -20.08
N LEU A 330 -13.01 0.27 -19.60
CA LEU A 330 -13.22 0.73 -18.22
C LEU A 330 -14.22 1.88 -18.16
N THR A 331 -15.28 1.71 -17.37
CA THR A 331 -16.18 2.79 -16.96
C THR A 331 -15.97 3.04 -15.46
N PRO A 332 -15.48 4.23 -15.04
CA PRO A 332 -15.29 4.54 -13.62
C PRO A 332 -16.56 4.33 -12.81
N LEU A 333 -16.41 3.74 -11.62
CA LEU A 333 -17.53 3.39 -10.75
C LEU A 333 -17.22 3.80 -9.30
N ALA A 334 -18.06 4.66 -8.72
CA ALA A 334 -18.00 4.97 -7.31
C ALA A 334 -18.56 3.81 -6.48
N LEU A 335 -17.80 3.37 -5.48
CA LEU A 335 -18.16 2.24 -4.62
C LEU A 335 -18.22 2.72 -3.16
N PRO A 336 -19.12 2.15 -2.34
CA PRO A 336 -19.18 2.52 -0.94
C PRO A 336 -17.85 2.22 -0.22
N PRO A 337 -17.48 2.99 0.82
CA PRO A 337 -16.36 2.67 1.68
C PRO A 337 -16.54 1.28 2.30
N ARG A 338 -15.52 0.45 2.14
CA ARG A 338 -15.50 -0.96 2.53
C ARG A 338 -14.10 -1.39 2.92
N HIS A 339 -14.04 -2.40 3.78
CA HIS A 339 -12.81 -3.05 4.21
C HIS A 339 -12.85 -4.51 3.79
N TYR A 340 -11.69 -5.07 3.54
CA TYR A 340 -11.55 -6.41 3.01
C TYR A 340 -10.59 -7.22 3.87
N VAL A 341 -10.96 -8.46 4.17
CA VAL A 341 -10.00 -9.50 4.57
C VAL A 341 -9.68 -10.29 3.32
N VAL A 342 -8.41 -10.31 2.92
CA VAL A 342 -7.91 -11.08 1.79
C VAL A 342 -7.08 -12.23 2.33
N LEU A 343 -7.40 -13.46 1.95
CA LEU A 343 -6.61 -14.63 2.30
C LEU A 343 -5.80 -15.12 1.11
N ASP A 344 -4.51 -15.34 1.34
CA ASP A 344 -3.65 -16.15 0.49
C ASP A 344 -3.64 -17.60 1.00
N PRO A 345 -4.18 -18.57 0.23
CA PRO A 345 -4.11 -19.97 0.60
C PRO A 345 -2.73 -20.60 0.37
N HIS A 346 -1.75 -19.86 -0.18
CA HIS A 346 -0.43 -20.35 -0.58
C HIS A 346 -0.50 -21.47 -1.62
N GLU A 347 -1.46 -21.35 -2.55
CA GLU A 347 -1.63 -22.27 -3.67
C GLU A 347 -1.68 -21.47 -4.98
N ALA A 348 -0.75 -21.77 -5.89
CA ALA A 348 -0.71 -21.11 -7.19
C ALA A 348 -1.84 -21.64 -8.09
N VAL A 349 -2.61 -20.72 -8.68
CA VAL A 349 -3.71 -21.05 -9.61
C VAL A 349 -3.39 -20.49 -10.99
N PRO A 350 -2.86 -21.30 -11.93
CA PRO A 350 -2.49 -20.81 -13.25
C PRO A 350 -3.74 -20.39 -14.05
N THR A 351 -3.88 -19.09 -14.31
CA THR A 351 -5.02 -18.50 -15.03
C THR A 351 -5.29 -19.19 -16.37
N ALA A 352 -4.23 -19.50 -17.15
CA ALA A 352 -4.36 -20.17 -18.44
C ALA A 352 -4.99 -21.57 -18.32
N ALA A 353 -4.64 -22.33 -17.29
CA ALA A 353 -5.19 -23.68 -17.06
C ALA A 353 -6.68 -23.62 -16.72
N LEU A 354 -7.11 -22.62 -15.95
CA LEU A 354 -8.53 -22.42 -15.66
C LEU A 354 -9.33 -22.01 -16.90
N PHE A 355 -8.82 -21.10 -17.73
CA PHE A 355 -9.47 -20.74 -18.99
C PHE A 355 -9.63 -21.94 -19.95
N GLN A 356 -8.75 -22.94 -19.87
CA GLN A 356 -8.81 -24.17 -20.66
C GLN A 356 -9.72 -25.26 -20.06
N ALA A 357 -10.20 -25.10 -18.82
CA ALA A 357 -11.01 -26.11 -18.13
C ALA A 357 -12.37 -26.33 -18.83
N SER A 358 -12.71 -27.58 -19.15
CA SER A 358 -13.99 -27.92 -19.80
C SER A 358 -15.21 -27.44 -19.00
N GLU A 359 -15.11 -27.45 -17.67
CA GLU A 359 -16.20 -27.14 -16.75
C GLU A 359 -16.44 -25.64 -16.56
N LEU A 360 -15.57 -24.78 -17.12
CA LEU A 360 -15.70 -23.34 -16.97
C LEU A 360 -16.91 -22.80 -17.77
N THR A 361 -17.82 -22.13 -17.08
CA THR A 361 -18.95 -21.41 -17.69
C THR A 361 -18.45 -20.22 -18.50
N ARG A 362 -18.85 -20.13 -19.78
CA ARG A 362 -18.34 -19.12 -20.73
C ARG A 362 -19.44 -18.33 -21.46
N ASN A 363 -20.68 -18.49 -21.02
CA ASN A 363 -21.88 -17.95 -21.65
C ASN A 363 -22.83 -17.35 -20.61
N ALA A 364 -22.28 -16.76 -19.54
CA ALA A 364 -23.08 -16.12 -18.51
C ALA A 364 -23.87 -14.96 -19.13
N PRO A 365 -25.13 -14.72 -18.71
CA PRO A 365 -25.87 -13.55 -19.14
C PRO A 365 -25.13 -12.28 -18.70
N ARG A 366 -25.18 -11.25 -19.54
CA ARG A 366 -24.59 -9.95 -19.21
C ARG A 366 -25.24 -9.37 -17.96
N ALA A 367 -24.42 -8.89 -17.03
CA ALA A 367 -24.84 -8.12 -15.88
C ALA A 367 -25.02 -6.64 -16.27
N THR A 368 -25.78 -5.91 -15.46
CA THR A 368 -25.87 -4.44 -15.54
C THR A 368 -25.23 -3.83 -14.30
N ILE A 369 -24.84 -2.56 -14.38
CA ILE A 369 -24.36 -1.82 -13.20
C ILE A 369 -25.42 -1.83 -12.09
N SER A 370 -26.71 -1.77 -12.45
CA SER A 370 -27.83 -1.83 -11.50
C SER A 370 -27.91 -3.18 -10.77
N SER A 371 -27.77 -4.30 -11.48
CA SER A 371 -27.79 -5.65 -10.87
C SER A 371 -26.58 -5.90 -9.97
N PHE A 372 -25.43 -5.29 -10.29
CA PHE A 372 -24.30 -5.28 -9.36
C PHE A 372 -24.58 -4.43 -8.12
N ALA A 373 -25.08 -3.19 -8.30
CA ALA A 373 -25.35 -2.26 -7.21
C ALA A 373 -26.43 -2.77 -6.23
N SER A 374 -27.40 -3.55 -6.73
CA SER A 374 -28.43 -4.19 -5.89
C SER A 374 -27.92 -5.42 -5.12
N GLY A 375 -26.72 -5.92 -5.44
CA GLY A 375 -26.16 -7.14 -4.88
C GLY A 375 -26.65 -8.44 -5.52
N GLU A 376 -27.38 -8.36 -6.64
CA GLU A 376 -27.82 -9.54 -7.40
C GLU A 376 -26.65 -10.25 -8.08
N THR A 377 -25.64 -9.50 -8.53
CA THR A 377 -24.43 -10.04 -9.20
C THR A 377 -23.23 -10.00 -8.27
N THR A 378 -22.77 -11.15 -7.81
CA THR A 378 -21.64 -11.26 -6.85
C THR A 378 -20.66 -12.40 -7.16
N GLU A 379 -21.02 -13.27 -8.09
CA GLU A 379 -20.30 -14.49 -8.40
C GLU A 379 -19.04 -14.27 -9.24
N ASN A 380 -18.10 -15.19 -9.09
CA ASN A 380 -16.91 -15.28 -9.91
C ASN A 380 -16.96 -16.59 -10.73
N ALA A 381 -16.91 -16.48 -12.05
CA ALA A 381 -17.01 -17.60 -12.99
C ALA A 381 -15.94 -18.68 -12.75
N PHE A 382 -14.78 -18.30 -12.20
CA PHE A 382 -13.72 -19.25 -11.89
C PHE A 382 -13.94 -20.01 -10.57
N ALA A 383 -14.76 -19.50 -9.65
CA ALA A 383 -14.87 -20.05 -8.30
C ALA A 383 -15.21 -21.55 -8.28
N PRO A 384 -16.21 -22.06 -9.04
CA PRO A 384 -16.53 -23.49 -9.02
C PRO A 384 -15.36 -24.37 -9.48
N VAL A 385 -14.67 -23.96 -10.55
CA VAL A 385 -13.55 -24.72 -11.13
C VAL A 385 -12.31 -24.63 -10.24
N ALA A 386 -12.04 -23.44 -9.69
CA ALA A 386 -10.94 -23.22 -8.77
C ALA A 386 -11.10 -24.07 -7.51
N CYS A 387 -12.27 -24.05 -6.86
CA CYS A 387 -12.54 -24.87 -5.67
C CYS A 387 -12.41 -26.37 -5.96
N ALA A 388 -12.91 -26.83 -7.12
CA ALA A 388 -12.85 -28.25 -7.48
C ALA A 388 -11.42 -28.75 -7.72
N ARG A 389 -10.53 -27.89 -8.25
CA ARG A 389 -9.16 -28.27 -8.64
C ARG A 389 -8.10 -27.90 -7.60
N HIS A 390 -8.41 -26.97 -6.70
CA HIS A 390 -7.47 -26.39 -5.74
C HIS A 390 -8.06 -26.44 -4.31
N PRO A 391 -7.84 -27.54 -3.57
CA PRO A 391 -8.47 -27.75 -2.28
C PRO A 391 -8.14 -26.70 -1.22
N ARG A 392 -6.97 -26.04 -1.28
CA ARG A 392 -6.65 -24.98 -0.31
C ARG A 392 -7.43 -23.69 -0.60
N VAL A 393 -7.74 -23.42 -1.87
CA VAL A 393 -8.64 -22.32 -2.26
C VAL A 393 -10.05 -22.57 -1.73
N ALA A 394 -10.57 -23.80 -1.88
CA ALA A 394 -11.87 -24.19 -1.33
C ALA A 394 -11.89 -24.03 0.20
N ALA A 395 -10.87 -24.56 0.90
CA ALA A 395 -10.78 -24.44 2.35
C ALA A 395 -10.70 -22.98 2.84
N ALA A 396 -10.03 -22.09 2.08
CA ALA A 396 -9.95 -20.68 2.42
C ALA A 396 -11.29 -19.95 2.21
N LEU A 397 -12.05 -20.30 1.17
CA LEU A 397 -13.41 -19.80 0.95
C LEU A 397 -14.35 -20.27 2.07
N ASP A 398 -14.39 -21.58 2.34
CA ASP A 398 -15.26 -22.17 3.36
C ASP A 398 -15.00 -21.56 4.75
N TRP A 399 -13.72 -21.31 5.07
CA TRP A 399 -13.36 -20.67 6.33
C TRP A 399 -13.83 -19.21 6.41
N LEU A 400 -13.64 -18.41 5.34
CA LEU A 400 -14.14 -17.02 5.31
C LEU A 400 -15.67 -16.95 5.30
N ASP A 401 -16.34 -17.93 4.69
CA ASP A 401 -17.80 -18.00 4.62
C ASP A 401 -18.45 -18.08 6.01
N GLY A 402 -17.71 -18.58 7.01
CA GLY A 402 -18.12 -18.53 8.42
C GLY A 402 -18.33 -17.11 8.98
N PHE A 403 -17.84 -16.07 8.31
CA PHE A 403 -17.91 -14.67 8.76
C PHE A 403 -18.78 -13.76 7.88
N GLY A 404 -19.19 -14.25 6.70
CA GLY A 404 -20.01 -13.54 5.70
C GLY A 404 -19.74 -14.09 4.30
N GLN A 405 -20.32 -13.50 3.25
CA GLN A 405 -20.20 -14.03 1.89
C GLN A 405 -18.78 -13.82 1.31
N ALA A 406 -17.98 -14.88 1.28
CA ALA A 406 -16.64 -14.90 0.72
C ALA A 406 -16.67 -15.04 -0.81
N ARG A 407 -15.65 -14.49 -1.48
CA ARG A 407 -15.54 -14.50 -2.94
C ARG A 407 -14.11 -14.72 -3.39
N LEU A 408 -13.96 -15.33 -4.57
CA LEU A 408 -12.67 -15.45 -5.26
C LEU A 408 -12.33 -14.14 -5.97
N SER A 409 -11.07 -13.68 -5.92
CA SER A 409 -10.60 -12.56 -6.76
C SER A 409 -9.89 -13.05 -8.02
N GLY A 410 -10.15 -12.43 -9.17
CA GLY A 410 -9.58 -12.84 -10.46
C GLY A 410 -9.84 -14.32 -10.74
N SER A 411 -8.80 -15.04 -11.15
CA SER A 411 -8.85 -16.51 -11.30
C SER A 411 -8.42 -17.27 -10.02
N GLY A 412 -8.27 -16.59 -8.87
CA GLY A 412 -7.62 -17.13 -7.68
C GLY A 412 -6.09 -17.03 -7.72
N GLY A 413 -5.36 -17.53 -6.72
CA GLY A 413 -5.84 -18.31 -5.57
C GLY A 413 -6.42 -17.52 -4.39
N CYS A 414 -6.25 -16.19 -4.33
CA CYS A 414 -6.71 -15.42 -3.19
C CYS A 414 -8.23 -15.26 -3.16
N VAL A 415 -8.75 -15.26 -1.94
CA VAL A 415 -10.17 -15.14 -1.63
C VAL A 415 -10.37 -13.95 -0.69
N PHE A 416 -11.55 -13.35 -0.67
CA PHE A 416 -11.79 -12.17 0.12
C PHE A 416 -13.18 -12.14 0.74
N LEU A 417 -13.29 -11.42 1.86
CA LEU A 417 -14.52 -11.08 2.54
C LEU A 417 -14.65 -9.55 2.62
N GLU A 418 -15.80 -9.02 2.21
CA GLU A 418 -16.13 -7.59 2.28
C GLU A 418 -16.86 -7.25 3.59
N LEU A 419 -16.43 -6.19 4.26
CA LEU A 419 -16.91 -5.77 5.57
C LEU A 419 -17.11 -4.24 5.62
N ARG A 420 -17.99 -3.80 6.53
CA ARG A 420 -18.30 -2.38 6.75
C ARG A 420 -17.43 -1.70 7.79
N SER A 421 -16.72 -2.46 8.61
CA SER A 421 -15.90 -1.98 9.73
C SER A 421 -14.50 -2.55 9.63
N MET A 422 -13.50 -1.70 9.80
CA MET A 422 -12.09 -2.07 9.82
C MET A 422 -11.79 -2.96 11.03
N GLU A 423 -12.37 -2.62 12.19
CA GLU A 423 -12.21 -3.36 13.44
C GLU A 423 -12.70 -4.81 13.27
N ARG A 424 -13.85 -4.99 12.60
CA ARG A 424 -14.36 -6.34 12.29
C ARG A 424 -13.43 -7.08 11.33
N ALA A 425 -12.90 -6.41 10.30
CA ALA A 425 -11.97 -7.04 9.36
C ALA A 425 -10.70 -7.54 10.07
N GLN A 426 -10.14 -6.74 10.97
CA GLN A 426 -8.98 -7.13 11.77
C GLN A 426 -9.32 -8.25 12.76
N ALA A 427 -10.51 -8.24 13.36
CA ALA A 427 -10.95 -9.31 14.26
C ALA A 427 -11.08 -10.66 13.54
N VAL A 428 -11.53 -10.66 12.28
CA VAL A 428 -11.55 -11.87 11.43
C VAL A 428 -10.12 -12.29 11.07
N ALA A 429 -9.28 -11.35 10.62
CA ALA A 429 -7.90 -11.65 10.23
C ALA A 429 -7.05 -12.23 11.39
N ARG A 430 -7.28 -11.78 12.64
CA ARG A 430 -6.60 -12.34 13.83
C ARG A 430 -6.95 -13.81 14.12
N GLN A 431 -8.09 -14.29 13.62
CA GLN A 431 -8.52 -15.68 13.76
C GLN A 431 -8.02 -16.56 12.60
N CYS A 432 -7.27 -15.98 11.64
CA CYS A 432 -6.79 -16.68 10.46
C CYS A 432 -5.96 -17.92 10.85
N PRO A 433 -6.30 -19.11 10.32
CA PRO A 433 -5.51 -20.32 10.54
C PRO A 433 -4.09 -20.15 9.98
N VAL A 434 -3.12 -20.76 10.66
CA VAL A 434 -1.70 -20.75 10.24
C VAL A 434 -1.46 -21.33 8.83
N ALA A 435 -2.43 -22.03 8.27
CA ALA A 435 -2.37 -22.56 6.91
C ALA A 435 -2.48 -21.47 5.83
N PHE A 436 -2.98 -20.29 6.17
CA PHE A 436 -3.21 -19.17 5.26
C PHE A 436 -2.51 -17.91 5.77
N THR A 437 -2.37 -16.92 4.90
CA THR A 437 -1.99 -15.57 5.31
C THR A 437 -3.16 -14.61 5.10
N ALA A 438 -3.50 -13.85 6.13
CA ALA A 438 -4.52 -12.81 6.05
C ALA A 438 -3.91 -11.42 5.88
N HIS A 439 -4.49 -10.64 4.97
CA HIS A 439 -4.23 -9.22 4.80
C HIS A 439 -5.53 -8.44 4.99
N VAL A 440 -5.46 -7.30 5.65
CA VAL A 440 -6.58 -6.37 5.80
C VAL A 440 -6.29 -5.12 5.00
N ALA A 441 -7.24 -4.69 4.18
CA ALA A 441 -7.11 -3.50 3.34
C ALA A 441 -8.42 -2.72 3.25
N GLY A 442 -8.32 -1.41 3.12
CA GLY A 442 -9.40 -0.53 2.71
C GLY A 442 -9.54 -0.52 1.20
N GLY A 443 -10.77 -0.51 0.71
CA GLY A 443 -11.04 -0.19 -0.68
C GLY A 443 -10.90 1.31 -0.93
N VAL A 444 -10.33 1.69 -2.08
CA VAL A 444 -10.09 3.09 -2.43
C VAL A 444 -10.72 3.48 -3.77
N ASP A 445 -11.19 4.72 -3.84
CA ASP A 445 -11.77 5.27 -5.06
C ASP A 445 -10.68 5.81 -5.99
N VAL A 446 -9.62 6.38 -5.39
CA VAL A 446 -8.42 6.85 -6.09
C VAL A 446 -7.23 6.02 -5.66
N SER A 447 -6.49 5.52 -6.64
CA SER A 447 -5.28 4.73 -6.46
C SER A 447 -4.22 5.47 -5.62
N PRO A 448 -3.55 4.80 -4.66
CA PRO A 448 -2.38 5.34 -3.98
C PRO A 448 -1.29 5.82 -4.95
N LEU A 449 -1.19 5.21 -6.13
CA LEU A 449 -0.26 5.61 -7.20
C LEU A 449 -0.53 7.03 -7.67
N LEU A 450 -1.78 7.38 -7.96
CA LEU A 450 -2.13 8.72 -8.45
C LEU A 450 -1.97 9.78 -7.36
N SER A 451 -2.23 9.42 -6.10
CA SER A 451 -1.90 10.28 -4.95
C SER A 451 -0.40 10.52 -4.85
N SER A 452 0.44 9.50 -5.09
CA SER A 452 1.90 9.64 -5.15
C SER A 452 2.34 10.50 -6.34
N LEU A 453 1.75 10.31 -7.51
CA LEU A 453 2.02 11.10 -8.71
C LEU A 453 1.82 12.59 -8.46
N LYS A 454 0.71 12.99 -7.84
CA LYS A 454 0.46 14.39 -7.46
C LYS A 454 1.55 14.94 -6.54
N ARG A 455 1.97 14.17 -5.53
CA ARG A 455 3.07 14.55 -4.62
C ARG A 455 4.39 14.78 -5.38
N HIS A 456 4.76 13.85 -6.26
CA HIS A 456 5.98 13.96 -7.05
C HIS A 456 5.95 15.09 -8.08
N ALA A 457 4.79 15.37 -8.67
CA ALA A 457 4.59 16.49 -9.59
C ALA A 457 4.61 17.87 -8.90
N GLY A 458 4.52 17.91 -7.56
CA GLY A 458 4.41 19.16 -6.79
C GLY A 458 3.03 19.83 -6.89
N ALA A 459 2.02 19.10 -7.37
CA ALA A 459 0.64 19.57 -7.43
C ALA A 459 -0.07 19.24 -6.12
N VAL A 460 -0.50 20.27 -5.39
CA VAL A 460 -1.55 20.11 -4.37
C VAL A 460 -2.84 19.72 -5.12
N PRO A 461 -3.59 18.67 -4.71
CA PRO A 461 -4.87 18.36 -5.33
C PRO A 461 -5.75 19.60 -5.36
N ALA A 462 -6.30 19.95 -6.53
CA ALA A 462 -7.42 20.88 -6.58
C ALA A 462 -8.60 20.25 -5.82
N ASP A 463 -9.19 21.05 -4.93
CA ASP A 463 -10.32 20.71 -4.05
C ASP A 463 -11.49 20.03 -4.76
#